data_AF-A0AAU9DCW5-F1
#
_entry.id   AF-A0AAU9DCW5-F1
#
_cell.length_a   1.000
_cell.length_b   1.000
_cell.length_c   1.000
_cell.angle_alpha   90.00
_cell.angle_beta   90.00
_cell.angle_gamma   90.00
#
_symmetry.space_group_name_H-M   'P 1'
#
loop_
_entity.id
_entity.type
_entity.pdbx_description
1 polymer ?
#
loop_
_entity_poly.entity_id
_entity_poly.type
_entity_poly.pdbx_seq_one_letter_code
_entity_poly.pdbx_strand_id
1 'polypeptide(L)'
;MRIIDMHELTVENAIDKFIQVYNENIGKSIKIIHGYGSSGKGGKIKKKLRQFLDENLKYLEYTIGEKIDGNRGYTIVNAKKRVPLKIDYIKIEILEFCNAAKTKEKIAGKFRKYEPEKILKALRQLEKSGELKVINKGKHKCYLKNYY
;
A
#
# COMPACT_ATOMS: atom_id res chain seq x y z
N MET A 1 -10.90 15.01 11.21
CA MET A 1 -11.24 13.63 10.77
C MET A 1 -11.26 13.61 9.25
N ARG A 2 -10.49 12.71 8.59
CA ARG A 2 -10.47 12.57 7.11
C ARG A 2 -11.61 11.65 6.69
N ILE A 3 -12.22 11.89 5.52
CA ILE A 3 -13.27 11.02 4.96
C ILE A 3 -12.79 10.46 3.62
N ILE A 4 -13.05 9.17 3.37
CA ILE A 4 -12.73 8.49 2.12
C ILE A 4 -13.98 7.79 1.60
N ASP A 5 -14.35 8.08 0.35
CA ASP A 5 -15.36 7.33 -0.39
C ASP A 5 -14.73 6.27 -1.31
N MET A 6 -15.30 5.07 -1.26
CA MET A 6 -14.86 3.86 -1.96
C MET A 6 -15.96 3.20 -2.82
N HIS A 7 -17.15 3.80 -2.97
CA HIS A 7 -18.32 3.14 -3.58
C HIS A 7 -18.15 2.70 -5.04
N GLU A 8 -17.29 3.34 -5.81
CA GLU A 8 -17.09 3.07 -7.24
C GLU A 8 -15.79 2.31 -7.54
N LEU A 9 -15.06 1.91 -6.49
CA LEU A 9 -13.77 1.24 -6.65
C LEU A 9 -13.94 -0.27 -6.75
N THR A 10 -13.08 -0.91 -7.54
CA THR A 10 -12.84 -2.35 -7.40
C THR A 10 -12.32 -2.62 -5.99
N VAL A 11 -12.53 -3.84 -5.48
CA VAL A 11 -12.07 -4.21 -4.13
C VAL A 11 -10.58 -3.93 -3.94
N GLU A 12 -9.74 -4.27 -4.92
CA GLU A 12 -8.30 -4.03 -4.86
C GLU A 12 -7.96 -2.53 -4.81
N ASN A 13 -8.51 -1.73 -5.73
CA ASN A 13 -8.28 -0.28 -5.75
C ASN A 13 -8.78 0.40 -4.47
N ALA A 14 -9.87 -0.11 -3.91
CA ALA A 14 -10.43 0.36 -2.67
C ALA A 14 -9.43 0.15 -1.52
N ILE A 15 -8.92 -1.08 -1.35
CA ILE A 15 -7.94 -1.38 -0.30
C ILE A 15 -6.63 -0.60 -0.51
N ASP A 16 -6.11 -0.53 -1.73
CA ASP A 16 -4.90 0.25 -2.03
C ASP A 16 -5.07 1.74 -1.68
N LYS A 17 -6.21 2.35 -2.07
CA LYS A 17 -6.54 3.74 -1.72
C LYS A 17 -6.66 3.93 -0.20
N PHE A 18 -7.31 2.99 0.49
CA PHE A 18 -7.42 3.03 1.95
C PHE A 18 -6.03 3.03 2.60
N ILE A 19 -5.15 2.08 2.26
CA ILE A 19 -3.83 1.97 2.91
C ILE A 19 -2.98 3.21 2.62
N GLN A 20 -3.06 3.76 1.40
CA GLN A 20 -2.39 5.01 1.05
C GLN A 20 -2.84 6.16 1.98
N VAL A 21 -4.14 6.45 2.01
CA VAL A 21 -4.67 7.58 2.82
C VAL A 21 -4.44 7.32 4.31
N TYR A 22 -4.56 6.08 4.75
CA TYR A 22 -4.26 5.66 6.12
C TYR A 22 -2.82 6.03 6.51
N ASN A 23 -1.85 5.66 5.69
CA ASN A 23 -0.43 5.93 5.97
C ASN A 23 -0.08 7.43 5.87
N GLU A 24 -0.83 8.21 5.10
CA GLU A 24 -0.70 9.67 5.03
C GLU A 24 -1.33 10.39 6.24
N ASN A 25 -2.11 9.69 7.08
CA ASN A 25 -2.89 10.27 8.18
C ASN A 25 -2.61 9.59 9.54
N ILE A 26 -1.39 9.10 9.75
CA ILE A 26 -0.95 8.59 11.07
C ILE A 26 -1.20 9.64 12.15
N GLY A 27 -1.74 9.20 13.29
CA GLY A 27 -2.17 10.03 14.42
C GLY A 27 -3.57 10.62 14.26
N LYS A 28 -4.29 10.36 13.16
CA LYS A 28 -5.63 10.90 12.90
C LYS A 28 -6.67 9.79 12.70
N SER A 29 -7.93 10.14 12.95
CA SER A 29 -9.09 9.30 12.62
C SER A 29 -9.57 9.53 11.19
N ILE A 30 -9.97 8.43 10.55
CA ILE A 30 -10.40 8.35 9.16
C ILE A 30 -11.76 7.66 9.11
N LYS A 31 -12.77 8.31 8.54
CA LYS A 31 -14.07 7.72 8.24
C LYS A 31 -14.05 7.15 6.82
N ILE A 32 -14.25 5.85 6.72
CA ILE A 32 -14.23 5.11 5.46
C ILE A 32 -15.65 4.77 5.06
N ILE A 33 -16.11 5.33 3.96
CA ILE A 33 -17.42 5.06 3.39
C ILE A 33 -17.25 3.99 2.31
N HIS A 34 -17.65 2.76 2.63
CA HIS A 34 -17.53 1.60 1.76
C HIS A 34 -18.91 1.10 1.25
N GLY A 35 -19.99 1.69 1.75
CA GLY A 35 -21.35 1.39 1.36
C GLY A 35 -21.90 0.07 1.86
N TYR A 36 -23.16 -0.15 1.51
CA TYR A 36 -23.92 -1.36 1.84
C TYR A 36 -23.74 -2.48 0.81
N GLY A 37 -23.22 -2.16 -0.39
CA GLY A 37 -23.23 -3.04 -1.56
C GLY A 37 -24.62 -3.10 -2.22
N SER A 38 -24.68 -3.53 -3.49
CA SER A 38 -25.92 -3.58 -4.29
C SER A 38 -27.02 -4.46 -3.68
N SER A 39 -26.68 -5.38 -2.77
CA SER A 39 -27.64 -6.25 -2.07
C SER A 39 -28.02 -5.78 -0.66
N GLY A 40 -27.52 -4.63 -0.19
CA GLY A 40 -27.79 -4.11 1.16
C GLY A 40 -27.17 -4.91 2.32
N LYS A 41 -26.59 -6.10 2.07
CA LYS A 41 -26.06 -7.03 3.09
C LYS A 41 -24.58 -6.83 3.42
N GLY A 42 -23.89 -5.91 2.74
CA GLY A 42 -22.46 -5.65 2.90
C GLY A 42 -21.69 -5.98 1.62
N GLY A 43 -21.22 -4.94 0.92
CA GLY A 43 -20.46 -5.07 -0.32
C GLY A 43 -19.13 -5.80 -0.15
N LYS A 44 -18.57 -6.30 -1.26
CA LYS A 44 -17.26 -6.97 -1.28
C LYS A 44 -16.16 -6.12 -0.65
N ILE A 45 -16.22 -4.79 -0.84
CA ILE A 45 -15.30 -3.82 -0.22
C ILE A 45 -15.39 -3.84 1.30
N LYS A 46 -16.59 -3.76 1.87
CA LYS A 46 -16.81 -3.84 3.32
C LYS A 46 -16.17 -5.08 3.93
N LYS A 47 -16.44 -6.25 3.35
CA LYS A 47 -15.91 -7.53 3.85
C LYS A 47 -14.38 -7.53 3.81
N LYS A 48 -13.80 -7.13 2.68
CA LYS A 48 -12.34 -7.13 2.52
C LYS A 48 -11.67 -6.09 3.41
N LEU A 49 -12.27 -4.90 3.57
CA LEU A 49 -11.76 -3.86 4.46
C LEU A 49 -11.76 -4.35 5.90
N ARG A 50 -12.86 -4.88 6.41
CA ARG A 50 -12.92 -5.35 7.82
C ARG A 50 -11.95 -6.48 8.09
N GLN A 51 -11.87 -7.46 7.18
CA GLN A 51 -10.85 -8.51 7.25
C GLN A 51 -9.44 -7.90 7.34
N PHE A 52 -9.11 -6.95 6.46
CA PHE A 52 -7.81 -6.27 6.50
C PHE A 52 -7.58 -5.57 7.85
N LEU A 53 -8.58 -4.89 8.40
CA LEU A 53 -8.47 -4.19 9.68
C LEU A 53 -8.22 -5.17 10.84
N ASP A 54 -8.94 -6.30 10.86
CA ASP A 54 -8.78 -7.37 11.86
C ASP A 54 -7.38 -7.98 11.80
N GLU A 55 -6.85 -8.22 10.60
CA GLU A 55 -5.49 -8.74 10.39
C GLU A 55 -4.38 -7.74 10.80
N ASN A 56 -4.72 -6.45 10.97
CA ASN A 56 -3.75 -5.36 11.16
C ASN A 56 -3.94 -4.56 12.46
N LEU A 57 -4.64 -5.09 13.47
CA LEU A 57 -4.89 -4.41 14.75
C LEU A 57 -3.62 -3.94 15.50
N LYS A 58 -2.45 -4.52 15.21
CA LYS A 58 -1.16 -4.01 15.75
C LYS A 58 -0.79 -2.61 15.23
N TYR A 59 -1.37 -2.18 14.12
CA TYR A 59 -1.09 -0.89 13.48
C TYR A 59 -2.22 0.12 13.68
N LEU A 60 -3.44 -0.32 13.97
CA LEU A 60 -4.64 0.51 13.95
C LEU A 60 -5.67 0.08 15.00
N GLU A 61 -6.63 0.95 15.24
CA GLU A 61 -7.90 0.60 15.88
C GLU A 61 -9.05 1.01 14.97
N TYR A 62 -10.21 0.38 15.11
CA TYR A 62 -11.37 0.77 14.33
C TYR A 62 -12.70 0.51 15.04
N THR A 63 -13.71 1.29 14.67
CA THR A 63 -15.10 1.13 15.11
C THR A 63 -16.00 1.10 13.88
N ILE A 64 -16.87 0.09 13.81
CA ILE A 64 -17.86 -0.04 12.74
C ILE A 64 -19.06 0.86 13.00
N GLY A 65 -19.65 1.45 11.96
CA GLY A 65 -20.81 2.34 12.09
C GLY A 65 -22.00 1.68 12.77
N GLU A 66 -22.18 0.36 12.60
CA GLU A 66 -23.23 -0.41 13.29
C GLU A 66 -23.22 -0.25 14.81
N LYS A 67 -22.05 -0.07 15.42
CA LYS A 67 -21.90 0.12 16.87
C LYS A 67 -22.10 1.57 17.32
N ILE A 68 -22.12 2.52 16.38
CA ILE A 68 -22.23 3.96 16.64
C ILE A 68 -23.67 4.40 16.47
N ASP A 69 -24.24 4.15 15.28
CA ASP A 69 -25.55 4.68 14.85
C ASP A 69 -26.35 3.64 14.03
N GLY A 70 -25.93 2.37 14.03
CA GLY A 70 -26.56 1.32 13.23
C GLY A 70 -26.20 1.35 11.74
N ASN A 71 -25.40 2.32 11.27
CA ASN A 71 -25.07 2.47 9.86
C ASN A 71 -24.01 1.46 9.41
N ARG A 72 -24.42 0.54 8.53
CA ARG A 72 -23.57 -0.54 8.02
C ARG A 72 -22.64 -0.14 6.88
N GLY A 73 -22.70 1.12 6.44
CA GLY A 73 -22.05 1.66 5.25
C GLY A 73 -20.71 2.35 5.50
N TYR A 74 -20.28 2.49 6.75
CA TYR A 74 -18.98 3.07 7.07
C TYR A 74 -18.24 2.37 8.21
N THR A 75 -16.95 2.66 8.30
CA THR A 75 -16.05 2.26 9.39
C THR A 75 -15.14 3.43 9.74
N ILE A 76 -14.94 3.73 11.03
CA ILE A 76 -13.97 4.72 11.50
C ILE A 76 -12.69 4.00 11.90
N VAL A 77 -11.55 4.44 11.40
CA VAL A 77 -10.23 3.86 11.67
C VAL A 77 -9.33 4.93 12.29
N ASN A 78 -8.66 4.57 13.38
CA ASN A 78 -7.63 5.37 14.04
C ASN A 78 -6.27 4.86 13.59
N ALA A 79 -5.52 5.71 12.86
CA ALA A 79 -4.24 5.33 12.30
C ALA A 79 -3.11 5.50 13.33
N LYS A 80 -2.62 4.39 13.92
CA LYS A 80 -1.61 4.46 14.98
C LYS A 80 -0.19 4.33 14.46
N LYS A 81 0.03 3.38 13.56
CA LYS A 81 1.34 3.07 12.96
C LYS A 81 1.17 2.80 11.48
N ARG A 82 2.24 3.02 10.70
CA ARG A 82 2.26 2.76 9.26
C ARG A 82 2.07 1.27 8.98
N VAL A 83 1.12 0.94 8.10
CA VAL A 83 0.94 -0.42 7.58
C VAL A 83 1.80 -0.60 6.33
N PRO A 84 2.53 -1.72 6.16
CA PRO A 84 3.31 -1.96 4.96
C PRO A 84 2.44 -1.96 3.69
N LEU A 85 2.87 -1.23 2.67
CA LEU A 85 2.27 -1.23 1.33
C LEU A 85 2.87 -2.36 0.48
N LYS A 86 2.14 -2.81 -0.56
CA LYS A 86 2.67 -3.75 -1.58
C LYS A 86 4.01 -3.26 -2.15
N ILE A 87 4.16 -1.95 -2.36
CA ILE A 87 5.40 -1.36 -2.85
C ILE A 87 6.58 -1.51 -1.86
N ASP A 88 6.33 -1.57 -0.56
CA ASP A 88 7.40 -1.75 0.43
C ASP A 88 8.00 -3.17 0.31
N TYR A 89 7.18 -4.18 0.06
CA TYR A 89 7.67 -5.54 -0.23
C TYR A 89 8.47 -5.58 -1.54
N ILE A 90 7.99 -4.92 -2.59
CA ILE A 90 8.73 -4.81 -3.87
C ILE A 90 10.09 -4.16 -3.64
N LYS A 91 10.15 -3.11 -2.81
CA LYS A 91 11.41 -2.43 -2.47
C LYS A 91 12.39 -3.35 -1.77
N ILE A 92 11.92 -4.12 -0.77
CA ILE A 92 12.76 -5.09 -0.05
C ILE A 92 13.33 -6.12 -1.03
N GLU A 93 12.48 -6.73 -1.85
CA GLU A 93 12.93 -7.72 -2.86
C GLU A 93 13.94 -7.11 -3.86
N ILE A 94 13.71 -5.87 -4.31
CA ILE A 94 14.64 -5.16 -5.21
C ILE A 94 15.96 -4.91 -4.52
N LEU A 95 15.97 -4.43 -3.27
CA LEU A 95 17.19 -4.18 -2.51
C LEU A 95 18.02 -5.44 -2.35
N GLU A 96 17.39 -6.57 -1.99
CA GLU A 96 18.05 -7.87 -1.90
C GLU A 96 18.63 -8.31 -3.26
N PHE A 97 17.88 -8.18 -4.35
CA PHE A 97 18.36 -8.52 -5.69
C PHE A 97 19.51 -7.62 -6.17
N CYS A 98 19.51 -6.36 -5.73
CA CYS A 98 20.53 -5.36 -6.00
C CYS A 98 21.72 -5.43 -5.02
N ASN A 99 21.87 -6.46 -4.19
CA ASN A 99 23.12 -6.72 -3.46
C ASN A 99 24.35 -6.81 -4.40
N ALA A 100 24.12 -7.17 -5.68
CA ALA A 100 25.06 -6.98 -6.77
C ALA A 100 24.45 -6.05 -7.83
N ALA A 101 25.29 -5.30 -8.55
CA ALA A 101 24.83 -4.31 -9.51
C ALA A 101 23.95 -4.93 -10.63
N LYS A 102 22.74 -4.40 -10.82
CA LYS A 102 21.77 -4.84 -11.85
C LYS A 102 21.34 -3.68 -12.74
N THR A 103 21.13 -3.95 -14.03
CA THR A 103 20.49 -2.97 -14.92
C THR A 103 18.99 -2.92 -14.69
N LYS A 104 18.33 -1.85 -15.16
CA LYS A 104 16.88 -1.69 -15.08
C LYS A 104 16.13 -2.85 -15.73
N GLU A 105 16.63 -3.35 -16.85
CA GLU A 105 16.04 -4.45 -17.63
C GLU A 105 16.11 -5.78 -16.85
N LYS A 106 17.25 -6.05 -16.18
CA LYS A 106 17.40 -7.23 -15.32
C LYS A 106 16.43 -7.20 -14.14
N ILE A 107 16.23 -6.02 -13.54
CA ILE A 107 15.28 -5.83 -12.43
C ILE A 107 13.85 -6.02 -12.95
N ALA A 108 13.47 -5.35 -14.03
CA ALA A 108 12.14 -5.47 -14.63
C ALA A 108 11.82 -6.93 -15.01
N GLY A 109 12.78 -7.64 -15.62
CA GLY A 109 12.63 -9.06 -15.96
C GLY A 109 12.46 -9.97 -14.74
N LYS A 110 13.26 -9.77 -13.68
CA LYS A 110 13.18 -10.57 -12.44
C LYS A 110 11.84 -10.38 -11.73
N PHE A 111 11.31 -9.15 -11.73
CA PHE A 111 10.13 -8.75 -10.97
C PHE A 111 8.84 -8.66 -11.82
N ARG A 112 8.80 -9.30 -13.00
CA ARG A 112 7.65 -9.32 -13.92
C ARG A 112 6.31 -9.81 -13.34
N LYS A 113 6.35 -10.43 -12.14
CA LYS A 113 5.15 -10.79 -11.35
C LYS A 113 4.40 -9.56 -10.81
N TYR A 114 5.06 -8.40 -10.79
CA TYR A 114 4.48 -7.12 -10.42
C TYR A 114 4.19 -6.25 -11.64
N GLU A 115 3.25 -5.32 -11.46
CA GLU A 115 2.89 -4.31 -12.44
C GLU A 115 4.11 -3.41 -12.75
N PRO A 116 4.47 -3.18 -14.03
CA PRO A 116 5.68 -2.42 -14.41
C PRO A 116 5.78 -1.06 -13.73
N GLU A 117 4.66 -0.37 -13.58
CA GLU A 117 4.56 0.93 -12.91
C GLU A 117 4.97 0.86 -11.44
N LYS A 118 4.62 -0.22 -10.72
CA LYS A 118 4.98 -0.42 -9.31
C LYS A 118 6.48 -0.69 -9.18
N ILE A 119 7.08 -1.45 -10.10
CA ILE A 119 8.54 -1.68 -10.15
C ILE A 119 9.28 -0.35 -10.37
N LEU A 120 8.85 0.45 -11.36
CA LEU A 120 9.45 1.75 -11.65
C LEU A 120 9.29 2.75 -10.50
N LYS A 121 8.13 2.74 -9.83
CA LYS A 121 7.89 3.58 -8.65
C LYS A 121 8.78 3.15 -7.48
N ALA A 122 8.93 1.85 -7.24
CA ALA A 122 9.81 1.32 -6.19
C ALA A 122 11.27 1.72 -6.43
N LEU A 123 11.78 1.50 -7.65
CA LEU A 123 13.14 1.90 -8.04
C LEU A 123 13.41 3.39 -7.82
N ARG A 124 12.51 4.26 -8.31
CA ARG A 124 12.64 5.71 -8.12
C ARG A 124 12.64 6.12 -6.65
N GLN A 125 11.80 5.48 -5.83
CA GLN A 125 11.75 5.78 -4.40
C GLN A 125 13.02 5.33 -3.68
N LEU A 126 13.59 4.17 -4.03
CA LEU A 126 14.85 3.67 -3.47
C LEU A 126 16.08 4.48 -3.90
N GLU A 127 16.11 4.95 -5.15
CA GLU A 127 17.14 5.88 -5.64
C GLU A 127 17.05 7.20 -4.89
N LYS A 128 15.83 7.74 -4.72
CA LYS A 128 15.60 9.00 -4.00
C LYS A 128 15.92 8.91 -2.50
N SER A 129 15.67 7.77 -1.86
CA SER A 129 16.00 7.55 -0.43
C SER A 129 17.49 7.24 -0.21
N GLY A 130 18.26 6.97 -1.27
CA GLY A 130 19.68 6.63 -1.19
C GLY A 130 19.96 5.16 -0.85
N GLU A 131 18.92 4.34 -0.68
CA GLU A 131 19.02 2.90 -0.42
C GLU A 131 19.54 2.12 -1.65
N LEU A 132 19.30 2.65 -2.85
CA LEU A 132 19.99 2.25 -4.07
C LEU A 132 20.87 3.38 -4.57
N LYS A 133 22.12 3.05 -4.90
CA LYS A 133 23.01 3.95 -5.66
C LYS A 133 23.06 3.54 -7.13
N VAL A 134 23.23 4.55 -7.97
CA VAL A 134 23.48 4.39 -9.40
C VAL A 134 24.99 4.28 -9.62
N ILE A 135 25.40 3.26 -10.37
CA ILE A 135 26.78 3.12 -10.84
C ILE A 135 26.79 2.88 -12.35
N ASN A 136 27.86 3.29 -13.01
CA ASN A 136 28.08 2.99 -14.43
C ASN A 136 29.04 1.80 -14.56
N LYS A 137 28.62 0.78 -15.31
CA LYS A 137 29.49 -0.34 -15.73
C LYS A 137 29.63 -0.28 -17.25
N GLY A 138 30.72 0.34 -17.71
CA GLY A 138 30.86 0.73 -19.11
C GLY A 138 29.72 1.67 -19.52
N LYS A 139 29.00 1.32 -20.59
CA LYS A 139 27.84 2.06 -21.08
C LYS A 139 26.53 1.84 -20.31
N HIS A 140 26.51 0.94 -19.32
CA HIS A 140 25.27 0.51 -18.66
C HIS A 140 25.09 1.17 -17.29
N LYS A 141 23.96 1.89 -17.11
CA LYS A 141 23.46 2.36 -15.81
C LYS A 141 22.99 1.15 -15.00
N CYS A 142 23.60 0.93 -13.84
CA CYS A 142 23.24 -0.13 -12.91
C CYS A 142 22.80 0.43 -11.55
N TYR A 143 21.96 -0.32 -10.85
CA TYR A 143 21.52 -0.06 -9.49
C TYR A 143 22.18 -1.07 -8.55
N LEU A 144 22.74 -0.57 -7.46
CA LEU A 144 23.42 -1.35 -6.42
C LEU A 144 22.90 -0.91 -5.05
N LYS A 145 22.62 -1.87 -4.17
CA LYS A 145 22.23 -1.60 -2.78
C LYS A 145 23.32 -0.80 -2.07
N ASN A 146 22.90 0.19 -1.31
CA ASN A 146 23.78 0.96 -0.46
C ASN A 146 23.79 0.37 0.97
N TYR A 147 24.98 0.25 1.54
CA TYR A 147 25.21 -0.16 2.92
C TYR A 147 25.72 1.08 3.64
N TYR A 148 24.82 1.99 4.01
CA TYR A 148 25.13 3.05 4.96
C TYR A 148 24.85 2.54 6.36
#